data_AF-A0A8J7PZ95-F1
#
_entry.id   AF-A0A8J7PZ95-F1
#
_cell.length_a   1.000
_cell.length_b   1.000
_cell.length_c   1.000
_cell.angle_alpha   90.00
_cell.angle_beta   90.00
_cell.angle_gamma   90.00
#
_symmetry.space_group_name_H-M   'P 1'
#
loop_
_entity.id
_entity.type
_entity.pdbx_description
1 polymer ?
#
loop_
_entity_poly.entity_id
_entity_poly.type
_entity_poly.pdbx_seq_one_letter_code
_entity_poly.pdbx_strand_id
1 'polypeptide(L)'
;MHAEFYLKAQNKGAGIFRYYHIVVMPTLFKDWSLLIANGRIGQKARQRSLLFTDLNLLIKKIKQILNKRLKAEKRLGCNYHLIDHTCDDEFKRQVIPHLSISLTSPC
;
A
#
# COMPACT_ATOMS: atom_id res chain seq x y z
N MET A 1 -2.73 -4.45 15.38
CA MET A 1 -2.41 -3.51 14.29
C MET A 1 -2.50 -4.21 12.94
N HIS A 2 -3.56 -3.91 12.20
CA HIS A 2 -3.88 -4.44 10.89
C HIS A 2 -4.30 -3.31 9.95
N ALA A 3 -3.80 -3.34 8.71
CA ALA A 3 -4.27 -2.46 7.66
C ALA A 3 -4.12 -3.08 6.28
N GLU A 4 -4.96 -2.66 5.35
CA GLU A 4 -4.97 -3.10 3.97
C GLU A 4 -5.20 -1.90 3.04
N PHE A 5 -4.47 -1.82 1.94
CA PHE A 5 -4.60 -0.77 0.94
C PHE A 5 -4.61 -1.37 -0.47
N TYR A 6 -5.67 -1.08 -1.21
CA TYR A 6 -5.81 -1.44 -2.61
C TYR A 6 -5.60 -0.22 -3.49
N LEU A 7 -4.57 -0.26 -4.33
CA LEU A 7 -4.24 0.80 -5.25
C LEU A 7 -4.34 0.30 -6.69
N LYS A 8 -4.75 1.20 -7.57
CA LYS A 8 -4.92 0.91 -8.99
C LYS A 8 -4.36 2.04 -9.85
N ALA A 9 -3.68 1.67 -10.92
CA ALA A 9 -3.18 2.60 -11.94
C ALA A 9 -3.76 2.19 -13.29
N GLN A 10 -4.52 3.08 -13.91
CA GLN A 10 -5.14 2.84 -15.21
C GLN A 10 -4.94 4.02 -16.16
N ASN A 11 -4.44 3.72 -17.35
CA ASN A 11 -4.45 4.62 -18.50
C ASN A 11 -4.69 3.76 -19.75
N LYS A 12 -5.89 3.88 -20.32
CA LYS A 12 -6.31 3.06 -21.48
C LYS A 12 -5.47 3.38 -22.72
N GLY A 13 -5.19 4.66 -22.99
CA GLY A 13 -4.43 5.08 -24.18
C GLY A 13 -2.99 4.57 -24.18
N ALA A 14 -2.39 4.41 -23.00
CA ALA A 14 -1.05 3.86 -22.84
C ALA A 14 -1.01 2.36 -22.51
N GLY A 15 -2.17 1.66 -22.51
CA GLY A 15 -2.23 0.23 -22.18
C GLY A 15 -1.82 -0.11 -20.73
N ILE A 16 -1.96 0.83 -19.80
CA ILE A 16 -1.54 0.66 -18.41
C ILE A 16 -2.73 0.17 -17.59
N PHE A 17 -2.62 -1.04 -17.06
CA PHE A 17 -3.61 -1.65 -16.15
C PHE A 17 -2.88 -2.39 -15.04
N ARG A 18 -2.66 -1.72 -13.91
CA ARG A 18 -1.87 -2.28 -12.80
C ARG A 18 -2.58 -2.15 -11.47
N TYR A 19 -2.28 -3.07 -10.58
CA TYR A 19 -2.73 -3.02 -9.19
C TYR A 19 -1.54 -3.13 -8.24
N TYR A 20 -1.75 -2.63 -7.03
CA TYR A 20 -0.84 -2.74 -5.91
C TYR A 20 -1.67 -2.97 -4.66
N HIS A 21 -1.33 -4.01 -3.92
CA HIS A 21 -2.02 -4.41 -2.71
C HIS A 21 -1.01 -4.48 -1.57
N ILE A 22 -1.29 -3.77 -0.48
CA ILE A 22 -0.41 -3.63 0.68
C ILE A 22 -1.17 -4.07 1.91
N VAL A 23 -0.64 -5.03 2.65
CA VAL A 23 -1.22 -5.51 3.92
C VAL A 23 -0.20 -5.37 5.03
N VAL A 24 -0.64 -4.87 6.18
CA VAL A 24 0.09 -4.83 7.44
C VAL A 24 -0.67 -5.73 8.40
N MET A 25 0.02 -6.68 9.01
CA MET A 25 -0.58 -7.60 9.98
C MET A 25 0.42 -7.95 11.08
N PRO A 26 -0.04 -8.25 12.30
CA PRO A 26 0.84 -8.72 13.35
C PRO A 26 1.32 -10.15 13.03
N THR A 27 2.51 -10.49 13.51
CA THR A 27 2.99 -11.87 13.54
C THR A 27 2.70 -12.50 14.90
N LEU A 28 2.92 -13.81 15.02
CA LEU A 28 2.82 -14.53 16.29
C LEU A 28 3.81 -14.04 17.37
N PHE A 29 4.88 -13.35 16.96
CA PHE A 29 5.95 -12.89 17.85
C PHE A 29 5.83 -11.41 18.23
N LYS A 30 4.64 -10.81 18.07
CA LYS A 30 4.38 -9.37 18.29
C LYS A 30 5.14 -8.41 17.36
N ASP A 31 5.75 -8.93 16.30
CA ASP A 31 6.30 -8.15 15.20
C ASP A 31 5.22 -7.84 14.15
N TRP A 32 5.60 -7.11 13.10
CA TRP A 32 4.71 -6.81 11.97
C TRP A 32 5.23 -7.37 10.65
N SER A 33 4.32 -7.94 9.87
CA SER A 33 4.55 -8.33 8.49
C SER A 33 3.91 -7.31 7.55
N LEU A 34 4.71 -6.80 6.61
CA LEU A 34 4.27 -5.98 5.49
C LEU A 34 4.24 -6.84 4.22
N LEU A 35 3.04 -7.28 3.84
CA LEU A 35 2.80 -8.01 2.60
C LEU A 35 2.53 -7.05 1.46
N ILE A 36 3.09 -7.37 0.29
CA ILE A 36 2.98 -6.56 -0.91
C ILE A 36 2.71 -7.48 -2.09
N ALA A 37 1.54 -7.36 -2.71
CA ALA A 37 1.18 -8.01 -3.96
C ALA A 37 1.00 -6.97 -5.07
N ASN A 38 1.54 -7.22 -6.26
CA ASN A 38 1.40 -6.28 -7.39
C ASN A 38 1.56 -6.97 -8.75
N GLY A 39 0.94 -6.40 -9.77
CA GLY A 39 1.00 -6.95 -11.12
C GLY A 39 0.18 -6.16 -12.12
N ARG A 40 0.04 -6.72 -13.32
CA ARG A 40 -0.98 -6.29 -14.29
C ARG A 40 -2.33 -6.88 -13.88
N ILE A 41 -3.40 -6.11 -14.05
CA ILE A 41 -4.76 -6.59 -13.76
C ILE A 41 -5.06 -7.76 -14.71
N GLY A 42 -5.59 -8.87 -14.17
CA GLY A 42 -5.84 -10.10 -14.92
C GLY A 42 -4.60 -11.01 -15.11
N GLN A 43 -3.45 -10.68 -14.53
CA GLN A 43 -2.24 -11.51 -14.59
C GLN A 43 -1.75 -11.93 -13.20
N LYS A 44 -0.94 -13.00 -13.16
CA LYS A 44 -0.36 -13.51 -11.91
C LYS A 44 0.43 -12.41 -11.18
N ALA A 45 0.17 -12.31 -9.87
CA ALA A 45 0.81 -11.37 -8.97
C ALA A 45 2.30 -11.70 -8.75
N ARG A 46 3.13 -10.67 -8.58
CA ARG A 46 4.34 -10.79 -7.77
C ARG A 46 4.02 -10.45 -6.33
N GLN A 47 4.41 -11.33 -5.41
CA GLN A 47 4.23 -11.14 -3.99
C GLN A 47 5.58 -11.09 -3.27
N ARG A 48 5.64 -10.35 -2.17
CA ARG A 48 6.74 -10.38 -1.21
C ARG A 48 6.24 -9.99 0.17
N SER A 49 6.89 -10.51 1.20
CA SER A 49 6.71 -10.15 2.60
C SER A 49 7.99 -9.48 3.13
N LEU A 50 7.82 -8.57 4.08
CA LEU A 50 8.91 -7.94 4.82
C LEU A 50 8.54 -7.96 6.31
N LEU A 51 9.46 -8.35 7.18
CA LEU A 51 9.26 -8.38 8.62
C LEU A 51 9.87 -7.14 9.27
N PHE A 52 9.20 -6.62 10.30
CA PHE A 52 9.61 -5.45 11.06
C PHE A 52 9.38 -5.66 12.54
N THR A 53 10.42 -5.47 13.33
CA THR A 53 10.40 -5.44 14.81
C THR A 53 10.34 -3.99 15.33
N ASP A 54 10.61 -3.00 14.48
CA ASP A 54 10.57 -1.57 14.78
C ASP A 54 9.46 -0.88 13.98
N LEU A 55 8.50 -0.30 14.71
CA LEU A 55 7.36 0.43 14.17
C LEU A 55 7.80 1.61 13.29
N ASN A 56 8.85 2.34 13.65
CA ASN A 56 9.33 3.48 12.86
C ASN A 56 9.88 3.05 11.50
N LEU A 57 10.56 1.90 11.45
CA LEU A 57 11.03 1.32 10.18
C LEU A 57 9.86 0.87 9.31
N LEU A 58 8.83 0.27 9.90
CA LEU A 58 7.60 -0.09 9.21
C LEU A 58 6.91 1.16 8.63
N ILE A 59 6.69 2.20 9.45
CA ILE A 59 6.07 3.47 9.04
C ILE A 59 6.86 4.08 7.88
N LYS A 60 8.19 4.18 8.02
CA LYS A 60 9.08 4.69 6.97
C LYS A 60 8.91 3.90 5.68
N LYS A 61 8.82 2.57 5.76
CA LYS A 61 8.65 1.72 4.58
C LYS A 61 7.30 1.90 3.90
N ILE A 62 6.21 1.93 4.66
CA ILE A 62 4.86 2.16 4.14
C ILE A 62 4.80 3.52 3.43
N LYS A 63 5.30 4.58 4.08
CA LYS A 63 5.39 5.93 3.51
C LYS A 63 6.17 5.95 2.20
N GLN A 64 7.33 5.30 2.15
CA GLN A 64 8.13 5.20 0.93
C GLN A 64 7.37 4.50 -0.21
N ILE A 65 6.69 3.40 0.10
CA ILE A 65 5.93 2.64 -0.91
C ILE A 65 4.78 3.48 -1.45
N LEU A 66 3.95 4.04 -0.57
CA LEU A 66 2.80 4.84 -0.96
C LEU A 66 3.23 6.05 -1.79
N ASN A 67 4.22 6.83 -1.34
CA ASN A 67 4.73 7.97 -2.11
C ASN A 67 5.22 7.56 -3.50
N LYS A 68 5.94 6.43 -3.60
CA LYS A 68 6.44 5.92 -4.89
C LYS A 68 5.33 5.45 -5.84
N ARG A 69 4.15 5.10 -5.32
CA ARG A 69 3.02 4.62 -6.11
C ARG A 69 2.06 5.76 -6.46
N LEU A 70 1.72 6.59 -5.50
CA LEU A 70 0.83 7.73 -5.69
C LEU A 70 1.45 8.83 -6.57
N LYS A 71 2.78 8.86 -6.70
CA LYS A 71 3.54 9.77 -7.58
C LYS A 71 4.30 9.04 -8.69
N ALA A 72 3.68 7.99 -9.25
CA ALA A 72 4.30 7.11 -10.24
C ALA A 72 4.28 7.65 -11.67
N GLU A 73 3.59 8.75 -11.96
CA GLU A 73 3.37 9.30 -13.31
C GLU A 73 4.65 9.37 -14.15
N LYS A 74 5.72 9.99 -13.66
CA LYS A 74 7.00 10.09 -14.39
C LYS A 74 7.63 8.75 -14.78
N ARG A 75 7.31 7.68 -14.05
CA ARG A 75 7.88 6.32 -14.25
C ARG A 75 6.95 5.39 -15.01
N LEU A 76 5.64 5.53 -14.82
CA LEU A 76 4.65 4.60 -15.33
C LEU A 76 3.80 5.20 -16.46
N GLY A 77 3.66 6.53 -16.53
CA GLY A 77 2.70 7.23 -17.40
C GLY A 77 1.35 7.49 -16.74
N CYS A 78 1.14 7.06 -15.49
CA CYS A 78 0.02 7.46 -14.65
C CYS A 78 0.32 7.19 -13.16
N ASN A 79 -0.40 7.87 -12.27
CA ASN A 79 -0.34 7.61 -10.82
C ASN A 79 -1.17 6.39 -10.44
N TYR A 80 -0.82 5.78 -9.31
CA TYR A 80 -1.77 4.89 -8.62
C TYR A 80 -2.74 5.76 -7.81
N HIS A 81 -3.98 5.31 -7.73
CA HIS A 81 -5.01 5.87 -6.87
C HIS A 81 -5.40 4.82 -5.83
N LEU A 82 -5.67 5.26 -4.60
CA LEU A 82 -6.27 4.42 -3.58
C LEU A 82 -7.72 4.15 -3.97
N ILE A 83 -8.08 2.87 -4.09
CA ILE A 83 -9.42 2.44 -4.48
C ILE A 83 -10.19 1.94 -3.26
N ASP A 84 -9.50 1.26 -2.35
CA ASP A 84 -10.09 0.73 -1.13
C ASP A 84 -9.03 0.61 -0.04
N HIS A 85 -9.46 0.63 1.22
CA HIS A 85 -8.60 0.43 2.36
C HIS A 85 -9.39 -0.04 3.59
N THR A 86 -8.73 -0.83 4.44
CA THR A 86 -9.20 -1.16 5.79
C THR A 86 -8.08 -0.86 6.78
N CYS A 87 -8.41 -0.29 7.93
CA CYS A 87 -7.42 0.01 8.97
C CYS A 87 -8.09 -0.20 10.33
N ASP A 88 -7.44 -0.95 11.23
CA ASP A 88 -7.85 -1.00 12.63
C ASP A 88 -7.48 0.29 13.37
N ASP A 89 -8.06 0.48 14.55
CA ASP A 89 -7.89 1.73 15.32
C ASP A 89 -6.44 1.93 15.81
N GLU A 90 -5.73 0.83 16.04
CA GLU A 90 -4.33 0.87 16.42
C GLU A 90 -3.47 1.42 15.27
N PHE A 91 -3.67 0.93 14.05
CA PHE A 91 -2.98 1.42 12.85
C PHE A 91 -3.34 2.88 12.57
N LYS A 92 -4.62 3.24 12.67
CA LYS A 92 -5.09 4.62 12.49
C LYS A 92 -4.37 5.57 13.44
N ARG A 93 -4.23 5.19 14.71
CA ARG A 93 -3.59 6.03 15.72
C ARG A 93 -2.08 6.16 15.52
N GLN A 94 -1.41 5.05 15.23
CA GLN A 94 0.06 4.98 15.26
C GLN A 94 0.71 5.28 13.91
N VAL A 95 0.03 5.03 12.77
CA VAL A 95 0.66 5.06 11.44
C VAL A 95 0.12 6.17 10.56
N ILE A 96 -1.21 6.32 10.47
CA ILE A 96 -1.85 7.28 9.55
C ILE A 96 -1.35 8.72 9.70
N PRO A 97 -1.12 9.28 10.91
CA PRO A 97 -0.60 10.64 11.06
C PRO A 97 0.75 10.89 10.36
N HIS A 98 1.52 9.82 10.09
CA HIS A 98 2.82 9.92 9.43
C HIS A 98 2.77 9.72 7.92
N LEU A 99 1.63 9.28 7.38
CA LEU A 99 1.42 9.01 5.97
C LEU A 99 0.89 10.26 5.26
N SER A 100 1.37 10.50 4.04
CA SER A 100 0.89 11.59 3.19
C SER A 100 -0.29 11.13 2.33
N ILE A 101 -1.28 10.49 2.95
CA ILE A 101 -2.48 9.99 2.26
C ILE A 101 -3.72 10.60 2.90
N SER A 102 -4.64 11.10 2.07
CA SER A 102 -6.00 11.39 2.51
C SER A 102 -6.79 10.10 2.43
N LEU A 103 -7.08 9.50 3.59
CA LEU A 103 -8.05 8.41 3.68
C LEU A 103 -9.45 9.01 3.58
N THR A 104 -9.84 9.47 2.39
CA THR A 104 -11.27 9.70 2.13
C THR A 104 -11.92 8.33 2.08
N SER A 105 -12.86 8.07 3.00
CA SER A 105 -13.70 6.88 2.98
C SER A 105 -14.26 6.68 1.56
N PRO A 106 -14.32 5.45 1.04
CA PRO A 106 -15.14 5.21 -0.14
C PRO A 106 -16.57 5.61 0.22
N CYS A 107 -17.15 6.53 -0.57
CA CYS A 107 -18.57 6.86 -0.53
C CYS A 107 -19.42 5.61 -0.82
#